data_AF-A0A1Q2C6B7-F1
#
_entry.id   AF-A0A1Q2C6B7-F1
#
_cell.length_a   1.000
_cell.length_b   1.000
_cell.length_c   1.000
_cell.angle_alpha   90.00
_cell.angle_beta   90.00
_cell.angle_gamma   90.00
#
_symmetry.space_group_name_H-M   'P 1'
#
loop_
_entity.id
_entity.type
_entity.pdbx_description
1 polymer ?
#
loop_
_entity_poly.entity_id
_entity_poly.type
_entity_poly.pdbx_seq_one_letter_code
_entity_poly.pdbx_strand_id
1 'polypeptide(L)'
;MQNPFTLTFGKSPLEPVERPVQTKEIIDTFTAEQINQQMFIITGVRGSGKTVMMTEISQKLRENDQWIVIELNPATDLLKGLLSKLNSNKVCAGIIKSAKIDLSFFGFGVAIEGMSPITDEETAIITILEKMKKNGKRLLITIDEVTNNEFMQVFAGSFQIFVRQDLPVFLLATGLYENIDELQNEKNLTFLYRAPKIQLKPLNNRAIMNKYKTIFKIESEQAAKMAELTKGYPFAFQVLGYLTWNHEGDYEAVIDEYEQYLSEFVYDKIWSELSQKDRIVARGIAEIDGGKIKDIRERLGMETNEFNPYRKRLIKKGILSGEMRGYVYFTLPLFDEYVIENS
;
A
#
# COMPACT_ATOMS: atom_id res chain seq x y z
N MET A 1 -7.86 30.91 -0.34
CA MET A 1 -6.78 30.03 -0.83
C MET A 1 -7.31 28.59 -0.72
N GLN A 2 -7.09 27.72 -1.72
CA GLN A 2 -7.63 26.36 -1.69
C GLN A 2 -6.96 25.55 -0.57
N ASN A 3 -7.71 24.64 0.07
CA ASN A 3 -7.18 23.80 1.15
C ASN A 3 -6.03 22.91 0.62
N PRO A 4 -4.83 22.95 1.24
CA PRO A 4 -3.67 22.19 0.77
C PRO A 4 -3.71 20.71 1.19
N PHE A 5 -4.62 20.33 2.09
CA PHE A 5 -4.80 18.95 2.50
C PHE A 5 -5.81 18.24 1.58
N THR A 6 -5.60 16.95 1.37
CA THR A 6 -6.38 16.14 0.42
C THR A 6 -7.00 14.96 1.15
N LEU A 7 -8.33 14.96 1.26
CA LEU A 7 -9.11 13.83 1.78
C LEU A 7 -9.69 12.94 0.67
N THR A 8 -9.49 13.32 -0.60
CA THR A 8 -10.02 12.57 -1.75
C THR A 8 -9.32 11.22 -1.91
N PHE A 9 -10.13 10.18 -2.18
CA PHE A 9 -9.65 8.82 -2.42
C PHE A 9 -8.81 8.70 -3.70
N GLY A 10 -7.78 7.86 -3.67
CA GLY A 10 -7.06 7.39 -4.87
C GLY A 10 -6.14 8.42 -5.54
N LYS A 11 -5.92 9.60 -4.95
CA LYS A 11 -5.01 10.62 -5.47
C LYS A 11 -3.87 10.87 -4.48
N SER A 12 -2.66 11.09 -4.99
CA SER A 12 -1.57 11.62 -4.17
C SER A 12 -1.98 12.96 -3.56
N PRO A 13 -1.78 13.16 -2.24
CA PRO A 13 -2.08 14.43 -1.61
C PRO A 13 -1.28 15.55 -2.24
N LEU A 14 -1.80 16.78 -2.19
CA LEU A 14 -1.03 17.97 -2.56
C LEU A 14 0.16 18.17 -1.62
N GLU A 15 -0.05 17.91 -0.32
CA GLU A 15 0.99 17.96 0.70
C GLU A 15 1.24 16.57 1.31
N PRO A 16 1.98 15.68 0.64
CA PRO A 16 2.37 14.41 1.22
C PRO A 16 3.53 14.59 2.21
N VAL A 17 3.59 13.72 3.22
CA VAL A 17 4.81 13.53 4.03
C VAL A 17 5.59 12.39 3.39
N GLU A 18 6.77 12.72 2.87
CA GLU A 18 7.56 11.79 2.07
C GLU A 18 8.17 10.65 2.91
N ARG A 19 8.44 9.52 2.22
CA ARG A 19 9.13 8.35 2.76
C ARG A 19 10.42 8.07 1.97
N PRO A 20 11.42 8.96 2.02
CA PRO A 20 12.54 8.95 1.08
C PRO A 20 13.37 7.67 1.17
N VAL A 21 13.51 7.08 2.36
CA VAL A 21 14.30 5.84 2.55
C VAL A 21 13.66 4.68 1.80
N GLN A 22 12.38 4.40 2.04
CA GLN A 22 11.69 3.27 1.42
C GLN A 22 11.44 3.49 -0.08
N THR A 23 11.13 4.73 -0.47
CA THR A 23 10.97 5.06 -1.90
C THR A 23 12.28 4.88 -2.65
N LYS A 24 13.39 5.34 -2.07
CA LYS A 24 14.72 5.16 -2.65
C LYS A 24 15.12 3.69 -2.73
N GLU A 25 14.86 2.90 -1.68
CA GLU A 25 15.14 1.47 -1.66
C GLU A 25 14.50 0.76 -2.87
N ILE A 26 13.21 1.02 -3.14
CA ILE A 26 12.51 0.39 -4.28
C ILE A 26 13.06 0.89 -5.61
N ILE A 27 13.26 2.21 -5.76
CA ILE A 27 13.74 2.80 -7.02
C ILE A 27 15.15 2.30 -7.34
N ASP A 28 16.07 2.36 -6.39
CA ASP A 28 17.46 1.91 -6.57
C ASP A 28 17.50 0.42 -6.92
N THR A 29 16.65 -0.40 -6.29
CA THR A 29 16.55 -1.83 -6.60
C THR A 29 16.03 -2.08 -8.02
N PHE A 30 14.95 -1.39 -8.43
CA PHE A 30 14.34 -1.56 -9.75
C PHE A 30 15.21 -1.00 -10.88
N THR A 31 16.01 0.03 -10.59
CA THR A 31 16.87 0.71 -11.58
C THR A 31 18.31 0.21 -11.60
N ALA A 32 18.68 -0.71 -10.71
CA ALA A 32 20.01 -1.32 -10.67
C ALA A 32 20.43 -1.93 -12.03
N GLU A 33 21.74 -1.93 -12.29
CA GLU A 33 22.34 -2.59 -13.45
C GLU A 33 22.12 -4.10 -13.38
N GLN A 34 22.41 -4.70 -12.21
CA GLN A 34 22.12 -6.09 -11.93
C GLN A 34 20.84 -6.18 -11.09
N ILE A 35 19.76 -6.61 -11.73
CA ILE A 35 18.46 -6.77 -11.08
C ILE A 35 18.50 -8.03 -10.22
N ASN A 36 18.45 -7.86 -8.90
CA ASN A 36 18.33 -8.96 -7.94
C ASN A 36 16.89 -9.11 -7.41
N GLN A 37 16.02 -8.13 -7.70
CA GLN A 37 14.63 -8.16 -7.28
C GLN A 37 13.72 -7.40 -8.24
N GLN A 38 12.64 -8.06 -8.66
CA GLN A 38 11.65 -7.53 -9.60
C GLN A 38 10.30 -7.22 -8.96
N MET A 39 10.15 -7.41 -7.65
CA MET A 39 8.89 -7.09 -6.99
C MET A 39 9.01 -6.53 -5.58
N PHE A 40 8.06 -5.69 -5.19
CA PHE A 40 7.86 -5.28 -3.81
C PHE A 40 6.38 -5.33 -3.47
N ILE A 41 6.08 -5.67 -2.21
CA ILE A 41 4.74 -5.56 -1.64
C ILE A 41 4.77 -4.46 -0.58
N ILE A 42 3.95 -3.42 -0.75
CA ILE A 42 3.75 -2.36 0.23
C ILE A 42 2.56 -2.75 1.11
N THR A 43 2.78 -2.89 2.41
CA THR A 43 1.73 -3.26 3.37
C THR A 43 1.69 -2.30 4.55
N GLY A 44 0.59 -2.32 5.30
CA GLY A 44 0.34 -1.41 6.41
C GLY A 44 -1.15 -1.27 6.66
N VAL A 45 -1.48 -0.69 7.82
CA VAL A 45 -2.86 -0.41 8.23
C VAL A 45 -3.59 0.45 7.19
N ARG A 46 -4.92 0.42 7.18
CA ARG A 46 -5.72 1.33 6.34
C ARG A 46 -5.30 2.79 6.60
N GLY A 47 -5.30 3.63 5.56
CA GLY A 47 -4.83 5.03 5.64
C GLY A 47 -3.32 5.26 5.92
N SER A 48 -2.48 4.21 5.95
CA SER A 48 -1.02 4.35 6.16
C SER A 48 -0.23 4.92 4.96
N GLY A 49 -0.90 5.28 3.86
CA GLY A 49 -0.27 5.86 2.67
C GLY A 49 0.29 4.84 1.68
N LYS A 50 -0.21 3.59 1.67
CA LYS A 50 0.22 2.53 0.73
C LYS A 50 0.09 2.96 -0.74
N THR A 51 -1.13 3.34 -1.14
CA THR A 51 -1.44 3.81 -2.50
C THR A 51 -0.60 5.05 -2.83
N VAL A 52 -0.50 6.01 -1.90
CA VAL A 52 0.30 7.24 -2.09
C VAL A 52 1.76 6.90 -2.42
N MET A 53 2.37 6.00 -1.66
CA MET A 53 3.75 5.58 -1.90
C MET A 53 3.91 4.82 -3.24
N MET A 54 2.96 3.94 -3.57
CA MET A 54 2.95 3.26 -4.87
C MET A 54 2.86 4.26 -6.03
N THR A 55 1.97 5.25 -5.93
CA THR A 55 1.81 6.31 -6.93
C THR A 55 3.08 7.16 -7.06
N GLU A 56 3.72 7.53 -5.95
CA GLU A 56 4.98 8.29 -5.95
C GLU A 56 6.09 7.56 -6.70
N ILE A 57 6.29 6.26 -6.41
CA ILE A 57 7.28 5.43 -7.11
C ILE A 57 6.94 5.31 -8.60
N SER A 58 5.67 5.09 -8.90
CA SER A 58 5.18 4.97 -10.28
C SER A 58 5.45 6.24 -11.07
N GLN A 59 5.21 7.41 -10.48
CA GLN A 59 5.44 8.70 -11.11
C GLN A 59 6.94 8.94 -11.34
N LYS A 60 7.79 8.67 -10.34
CA LYS A 60 9.25 8.77 -10.47
C LYS A 60 9.80 7.87 -11.58
N LEU A 61 9.28 6.66 -11.73
CA LEU A 61 9.71 5.76 -12.80
C LEU A 61 9.17 6.20 -14.17
N ARG A 62 7.97 6.78 -14.25
CA ARG A 62 7.41 7.34 -15.51
C ARG A 62 8.23 8.50 -16.07
N GLU A 63 9.00 9.22 -15.25
CA GLU A 63 9.89 10.29 -15.69
C GLU A 63 11.08 9.76 -16.53
N ASN A 64 11.36 8.46 -16.46
CA ASN A 64 12.37 7.80 -17.28
C ASN A 64 11.72 7.09 -18.47
N ASP A 65 12.05 7.52 -19.69
CA ASP A 65 11.51 6.98 -20.94
C ASP A 65 11.75 5.47 -21.15
N GLN A 66 12.68 4.86 -20.42
CA GLN A 66 12.89 3.41 -20.44
C GLN A 66 11.73 2.66 -19.78
N TRP A 67 10.97 3.29 -18.89
CA TRP A 67 9.91 2.65 -18.12
C TRP A 67 8.55 2.90 -18.72
N ILE A 68 7.78 1.81 -18.78
CA ILE A 68 6.35 1.82 -19.09
C ILE A 68 5.66 1.38 -17.81
N VAL A 69 4.72 2.18 -17.31
CA VAL A 69 4.01 1.87 -16.07
C VAL A 69 2.55 1.58 -16.38
N ILE A 70 2.09 0.38 -16.04
CA ILE A 70 0.73 -0.09 -16.23
C ILE A 70 0.13 -0.44 -14.88
N GLU A 71 -1.00 0.18 -14.57
CA GLU A 71 -1.80 -0.14 -13.40
C GLU A 71 -2.86 -1.18 -13.74
N LEU A 72 -3.12 -2.15 -12.88
CA LEU A 72 -4.16 -3.17 -13.07
C LEU A 72 -5.15 -3.16 -11.91
N ASN A 73 -6.41 -3.49 -12.22
CA ASN A 73 -7.46 -3.65 -11.23
C ASN A 73 -7.50 -5.12 -10.77
N PRO A 74 -7.25 -5.42 -9.48
CA PRO A 74 -7.23 -6.79 -8.95
C PRO A 74 -8.59 -7.51 -9.02
N ALA A 75 -9.69 -6.79 -9.25
CA ALA A 75 -11.04 -7.35 -9.36
C ALA A 75 -11.39 -7.86 -10.78
N THR A 76 -10.43 -7.81 -11.71
CA THR A 76 -10.64 -8.21 -13.12
C THR A 76 -9.52 -9.14 -13.58
N ASP A 77 -9.72 -9.80 -14.72
CA ASP A 77 -8.68 -10.61 -15.36
C ASP A 77 -7.42 -9.77 -15.65
N LEU A 78 -6.37 -10.05 -14.90
CA LEU A 78 -5.13 -9.27 -14.88
C LEU A 78 -4.27 -9.49 -16.12
N LEU A 79 -4.24 -10.70 -16.69
CA LEU A 79 -3.46 -10.99 -17.91
C LEU A 79 -4.10 -10.33 -19.12
N LYS A 80 -5.43 -10.50 -19.26
CA LYS A 80 -6.19 -9.84 -20.32
C LYS A 80 -6.16 -8.32 -20.17
N GLY A 81 -6.29 -7.82 -18.93
CA GLY A 81 -6.16 -6.41 -18.60
C GLY A 81 -4.78 -5.85 -18.96
N LEU A 82 -3.72 -6.59 -18.67
CA LEU A 82 -2.36 -6.22 -19.03
C LEU A 82 -2.16 -6.15 -20.55
N LEU A 83 -2.59 -7.17 -21.30
CA LEU A 83 -2.52 -7.16 -22.76
C LEU A 83 -3.27 -5.99 -23.39
N SER A 84 -4.48 -5.72 -22.91
CA SER A 84 -5.28 -4.57 -23.36
C SER A 84 -4.53 -3.25 -23.16
N LYS A 85 -3.93 -3.05 -21.98
CA LYS A 85 -3.17 -1.83 -21.65
C LYS A 85 -1.83 -1.74 -22.38
N LEU A 86 -1.14 -2.86 -22.62
CA LEU A 86 0.04 -2.91 -23.47
C LEU A 86 -0.31 -2.51 -24.91
N ASN A 87 -1.37 -3.07 -25.48
CA ASN A 87 -1.81 -2.73 -26.84
C ASN A 87 -2.25 -1.27 -26.97
N SER A 88 -2.82 -0.69 -25.91
CA SER A 88 -3.29 0.71 -25.90
C SER A 88 -2.17 1.73 -25.62
N ASN A 89 -1.03 1.29 -25.08
CA ASN A 89 0.12 2.17 -24.82
C ASN A 89 0.89 2.43 -26.12
N LYS A 90 1.09 3.71 -26.49
CA LYS A 90 1.73 4.10 -27.76
C LYS A 90 3.09 3.45 -28.02
N VAL A 91 3.93 3.34 -26.99
CA VAL A 91 5.28 2.74 -27.13
C VAL A 91 5.16 1.24 -27.35
N CYS A 92 4.37 0.55 -26.52
CA CYS A 92 4.13 -0.88 -26.65
C CYS A 92 3.43 -1.23 -27.97
N ALA A 93 2.43 -0.46 -28.39
CA ALA A 93 1.74 -0.63 -29.68
C ALA A 93 2.72 -0.53 -30.86
N GLY A 94 3.67 0.41 -30.80
CA GLY A 94 4.76 0.52 -31.77
C GLY A 94 5.63 -0.73 -31.80
N ILE A 95 6.00 -1.25 -30.62
CA ILE A 95 6.77 -2.50 -30.47
C ILE A 95 6.00 -3.69 -31.05
N ILE A 96 4.74 -3.88 -30.66
CA ILE A 96 3.83 -4.93 -31.15
C ILE A 96 3.75 -4.91 -32.67
N LYS A 97 3.49 -3.74 -33.26
CA LYS A 97 3.39 -3.56 -34.72
C LYS A 97 4.71 -3.85 -35.42
N SER A 98 5.83 -3.31 -34.92
CA SER A 98 7.15 -3.53 -35.52
C SER A 98 7.59 -5.00 -35.47
N ALA A 99 7.19 -5.71 -34.41
CA ALA A 99 7.47 -7.11 -34.21
C ALA A 99 6.48 -8.05 -34.92
N LYS A 100 5.46 -7.49 -35.60
CA LYS A 100 4.38 -8.22 -36.28
C LYS A 100 3.67 -9.23 -35.36
N ILE A 101 3.40 -8.84 -34.11
CA ILE A 101 2.67 -9.67 -33.16
C ILE A 101 1.18 -9.56 -33.45
N ASP A 102 0.54 -10.67 -33.81
CA ASP A 102 -0.89 -10.73 -34.09
C ASP A 102 -1.67 -11.09 -32.80
N LEU A 103 -2.42 -10.10 -32.29
CA LEU A 103 -3.25 -10.20 -31.08
C LEU A 103 -4.76 -10.22 -31.39
N SER A 104 -5.14 -10.38 -32.66
CA SER A 104 -6.53 -10.24 -33.12
C SER A 104 -7.50 -11.25 -32.48
N PHE A 105 -7.00 -12.42 -32.08
CA PHE A 105 -7.77 -13.44 -31.35
C PHE A 105 -8.35 -12.92 -30.03
N PHE A 106 -7.63 -12.04 -29.32
CA PHE A 106 -8.07 -11.45 -28.07
C PHE A 106 -8.99 -10.23 -28.26
N GLY A 107 -9.29 -9.87 -29.51
CA GLY A 107 -10.00 -8.63 -29.85
C GLY A 107 -9.12 -7.38 -29.78
N PHE A 108 -7.79 -7.54 -29.79
CA PHE A 108 -6.83 -6.44 -29.77
C PHE A 108 -6.08 -6.34 -31.11
N GLY A 109 -5.93 -5.13 -31.65
CA GLY A 109 -5.16 -4.91 -32.87
C GLY A 109 -5.85 -5.42 -34.15
N VAL A 110 -5.06 -5.71 -35.18
CA VAL A 110 -5.53 -6.13 -36.51
C VAL A 110 -4.83 -7.42 -36.91
N ALA A 111 -5.53 -8.33 -37.58
CA ALA A 111 -4.94 -9.55 -38.13
C ALA A 111 -3.79 -9.22 -39.09
N ILE A 112 -2.66 -9.91 -38.94
CA ILE A 112 -1.45 -9.66 -39.71
C ILE A 112 -1.28 -10.75 -40.75
N GLU A 113 -1.30 -10.37 -42.03
CA GLU A 113 -1.18 -11.31 -43.14
C GLU A 113 0.10 -12.15 -43.04
N GLY A 114 -0.07 -13.48 -43.12
CA GLY A 114 1.03 -14.45 -43.02
C GLY A 114 1.47 -14.82 -41.59
N MET A 115 0.85 -14.27 -40.55
CA MET A 115 1.07 -14.68 -39.16
C MET A 115 -0.16 -15.40 -38.61
N SER A 116 0.04 -16.43 -37.81
CA SER A 116 -1.04 -17.00 -37.00
C SER A 116 -1.24 -16.15 -35.74
N PRO A 117 -2.48 -15.83 -35.36
CA PRO A 117 -2.74 -15.09 -34.14
C PRO A 117 -2.28 -15.90 -32.93
N ILE A 118 -1.66 -15.21 -31.97
CA ILE A 118 -1.39 -15.83 -30.67
C ILE A 118 -2.73 -15.99 -29.95
N THR A 119 -2.97 -17.18 -29.39
CA THR A 119 -4.25 -17.52 -28.75
C THR A 119 -4.19 -17.63 -27.23
N ASP A 120 -2.98 -17.55 -26.65
CA ASP A 120 -2.74 -17.63 -25.21
C ASP A 120 -2.17 -16.30 -24.69
N GLU A 121 -2.80 -15.73 -23.65
CA GLU A 121 -2.46 -14.42 -23.12
C GLU A 121 -1.03 -14.36 -22.56
N GLU A 122 -0.60 -15.41 -21.87
CA GLU A 122 0.75 -15.47 -21.27
C GLU A 122 1.83 -15.45 -22.36
N THR A 123 1.66 -16.25 -23.42
CA THR A 123 2.55 -16.30 -24.58
C THR A 123 2.62 -14.95 -25.29
N ALA A 124 1.48 -14.26 -25.45
CA ALA A 124 1.44 -12.93 -26.03
C ALA A 124 2.23 -11.91 -25.18
N ILE A 125 2.04 -11.91 -23.85
CA ILE A 125 2.76 -11.03 -22.92
C ILE A 125 4.26 -11.31 -22.98
N ILE A 126 4.68 -12.57 -22.93
CA ILE A 126 6.10 -12.97 -23.03
C ILE A 126 6.71 -12.41 -24.32
N THR A 127 6.05 -12.62 -25.45
CA THR A 127 6.53 -12.13 -26.76
C THR A 127 6.69 -10.61 -26.77
N ILE A 128 5.75 -9.87 -26.18
CA ILE A 128 5.84 -8.41 -26.07
C ILE A 128 7.01 -8.01 -25.16
N LEU A 129 7.17 -8.65 -24.00
CA LEU A 129 8.23 -8.36 -23.04
C LEU A 129 9.63 -8.65 -23.60
N GLU A 130 9.80 -9.72 -24.37
CA GLU A 130 11.06 -10.00 -25.07
C GLU A 130 11.43 -8.89 -26.05
N LYS A 131 10.45 -8.37 -26.80
CA LYS A 131 10.65 -7.26 -27.72
C LYS A 131 10.92 -5.96 -26.96
N MET A 132 10.25 -5.72 -25.83
CA MET A 132 10.55 -4.59 -24.93
C MET A 132 12.01 -4.66 -24.44
N LYS A 133 12.49 -5.84 -24.02
CA LYS A 133 13.87 -6.06 -23.58
C LYS A 133 14.87 -5.64 -24.67
N LYS A 134 14.64 -6.08 -25.92
CA LYS A 134 15.48 -5.73 -27.07
C LYS A 134 15.48 -4.22 -27.40
N ASN A 135 14.41 -3.52 -27.05
CA ASN A 135 14.28 -2.07 -27.21
C ASN A 135 14.74 -1.28 -25.97
N GLY A 136 15.37 -1.93 -24.99
CA GLY A 136 15.82 -1.28 -23.76
C GLY A 136 14.68 -0.74 -22.89
N LYS A 137 13.46 -1.28 -23.03
CA LYS A 137 12.28 -0.89 -22.26
C LYS A 137 12.05 -1.85 -21.09
N ARG A 138 11.52 -1.30 -20.00
CA ARG A 138 11.11 -1.99 -18.78
C ARG A 138 9.63 -1.74 -18.52
N LEU A 139 8.94 -2.73 -17.97
CA LEU A 139 7.52 -2.65 -17.60
C LEU A 139 7.39 -2.68 -16.08
N LEU A 140 6.82 -1.65 -15.47
CA LEU A 140 6.31 -1.72 -14.10
C LEU A 140 4.81 -1.99 -14.16
N ILE A 141 4.37 -3.03 -13.46
CA ILE A 141 2.98 -3.33 -13.19
C ILE A 141 2.67 -2.90 -11.76
N THR A 142 1.59 -2.14 -11.59
CA THR A 142 1.11 -1.72 -10.26
C THR A 142 -0.26 -2.31 -9.99
N ILE A 143 -0.45 -2.88 -8.80
CA ILE A 143 -1.74 -3.45 -8.37
C ILE A 143 -2.04 -2.96 -6.96
N ASP A 144 -3.04 -2.10 -6.82
CA ASP A 144 -3.48 -1.61 -5.50
C ASP A 144 -4.44 -2.61 -4.85
N GLU A 145 -4.43 -2.68 -3.52
CA GLU A 145 -5.38 -3.47 -2.73
C GLU A 145 -5.49 -4.95 -3.17
N VAL A 146 -4.36 -5.59 -3.38
CA VAL A 146 -4.28 -7.02 -3.72
C VAL A 146 -5.00 -7.86 -2.65
N THR A 147 -5.80 -8.81 -3.14
CA THR A 147 -6.50 -9.84 -2.38
C THR A 147 -6.18 -11.23 -2.92
N ASN A 148 -6.44 -12.26 -2.12
CA ASN A 148 -6.35 -13.63 -2.58
C ASN A 148 -7.60 -13.99 -3.40
N ASN A 149 -7.51 -13.83 -4.72
CA ASN A 149 -8.57 -14.18 -5.66
C ASN A 149 -7.98 -14.90 -6.88
N GLU A 150 -8.83 -15.57 -7.68
CA GLU A 150 -8.40 -16.38 -8.82
C GLU A 150 -7.56 -15.59 -9.83
N PHE A 151 -7.95 -14.35 -10.17
CA PHE A 151 -7.21 -13.51 -11.10
C PHE A 151 -5.80 -13.22 -10.60
N MET A 152 -5.67 -12.90 -9.31
CA MET A 152 -4.38 -12.64 -8.68
C MET A 152 -3.52 -13.91 -8.61
N GLN A 153 -4.13 -15.07 -8.34
CA GLN A 153 -3.41 -16.34 -8.30
C GLN A 153 -2.83 -16.71 -9.68
N VAL A 154 -3.64 -16.61 -10.73
CA VAL A 154 -3.21 -16.86 -12.11
C VAL A 154 -2.09 -15.89 -12.50
N PHE A 155 -2.30 -14.59 -12.28
CA PHE A 155 -1.30 -13.58 -12.61
C PHE A 155 0.01 -13.75 -11.84
N ALA A 156 -0.05 -14.08 -10.54
CA ALA A 156 1.16 -14.32 -9.75
C ALA A 156 1.97 -15.50 -10.30
N GLY A 157 1.30 -16.58 -10.72
CA GLY A 157 1.93 -17.70 -11.40
C GLY A 157 2.64 -17.28 -12.69
N SER A 158 1.96 -16.55 -13.57
CA SER A 158 2.54 -16.03 -14.82
C SER A 158 3.68 -15.04 -14.56
N PHE A 159 3.55 -14.15 -13.58
CA PHE A 159 4.61 -13.22 -13.21
C PHE A 159 5.88 -13.95 -12.75
N GLN A 160 5.75 -15.05 -12.01
CA GLN A 160 6.89 -15.90 -11.66
C GLN A 160 7.60 -16.45 -12.90
N ILE A 161 6.85 -16.84 -13.93
CA ILE A 161 7.40 -17.30 -15.22
C ILE A 161 8.17 -16.16 -15.90
N PHE A 162 7.61 -14.94 -15.93
CA PHE A 162 8.27 -13.79 -16.55
C PHE A 162 9.61 -13.46 -15.87
N VAL A 163 9.65 -13.47 -14.53
CA VAL A 163 10.87 -13.26 -13.75
C VAL A 163 11.90 -14.36 -14.04
N ARG A 164 11.48 -15.63 -14.08
CA ARG A 164 12.39 -16.76 -14.37
C ARG A 164 13.00 -16.71 -15.77
N GLN A 165 12.33 -16.06 -16.72
CA GLN A 165 12.81 -15.86 -18.08
C GLN A 165 13.65 -14.58 -18.23
N ASP A 166 13.98 -13.90 -17.13
CA ASP A 166 14.75 -12.65 -17.13
C ASP A 166 14.08 -11.56 -18.00
N LEU A 167 12.74 -11.53 -18.03
CA LEU A 167 11.99 -10.52 -18.77
C LEU A 167 11.97 -9.20 -17.99
N PRO A 168 11.94 -8.04 -18.67
CA PRO A 168 12.11 -6.72 -18.04
C PRO A 168 10.79 -6.24 -17.41
N VAL A 169 10.15 -7.06 -16.58
CA VAL A 169 8.88 -6.78 -15.91
C VAL A 169 9.06 -6.70 -14.40
N PHE A 170 8.40 -5.74 -13.78
CA PHE A 170 8.48 -5.44 -12.36
C PHE A 170 7.08 -5.34 -11.79
N LEU A 171 6.92 -5.69 -10.52
CA LEU A 171 5.62 -5.65 -9.84
C LEU A 171 5.71 -4.83 -8.55
N LEU A 172 4.86 -3.82 -8.44
CA LEU A 172 4.61 -3.12 -7.19
C LEU A 172 3.17 -3.36 -6.78
N ALA A 173 2.97 -4.09 -5.69
CA ALA A 173 1.65 -4.41 -5.17
C ALA A 173 1.42 -3.73 -3.82
N THR A 174 0.18 -3.36 -3.51
CA THR A 174 -0.20 -3.01 -2.14
C THR A 174 -1.23 -3.98 -1.59
N GLY A 175 -1.31 -4.09 -0.27
CA GLY A 175 -2.38 -4.86 0.37
C GLY A 175 -2.38 -4.74 1.89
N LEU A 176 -3.52 -5.06 2.49
CA LEU A 176 -3.59 -5.27 3.93
C LEU A 176 -2.79 -6.52 4.31
N TYR A 177 -2.31 -6.56 5.55
CA TYR A 177 -1.48 -7.66 6.02
C TYR A 177 -2.15 -9.03 5.77
N GLU A 178 -3.44 -9.17 6.10
CA GLU A 178 -4.16 -10.44 5.97
C GLU A 178 -4.29 -10.88 4.52
N ASN A 179 -4.70 -9.98 3.62
CA ASN A 179 -4.79 -10.28 2.20
C ASN A 179 -3.46 -10.78 1.60
N ILE A 180 -2.35 -10.16 2.02
CA ILE A 180 -1.02 -10.58 1.58
C ILE A 180 -0.62 -11.92 2.22
N ASP A 181 -0.93 -12.13 3.49
CA ASP A 181 -0.64 -13.39 4.21
C ASP A 181 -1.41 -14.55 3.57
N GLU A 182 -2.72 -14.38 3.31
CA GLU A 182 -3.57 -15.35 2.62
C GLU A 182 -3.02 -15.71 1.24
N LEU A 183 -2.70 -14.71 0.41
CA LEU A 183 -2.16 -14.93 -0.93
C LEU A 183 -0.81 -15.68 -0.89
N GLN A 184 0.03 -15.44 0.12
CA GLN A 184 1.31 -16.13 0.27
C GLN A 184 1.17 -17.57 0.76
N ASN A 185 0.16 -17.83 1.61
CA ASN A 185 -0.13 -19.16 2.12
C ASN A 185 -0.77 -20.08 1.06
N GLU A 186 -1.10 -19.56 -0.12
CA GLU A 186 -1.60 -20.37 -1.23
C GLU A 186 -0.56 -21.40 -1.70
N LYS A 187 -1.00 -22.65 -1.84
CA LYS A 187 -0.13 -23.82 -2.06
C LYS A 187 0.80 -23.67 -3.26
N ASN A 188 0.32 -23.00 -4.31
CA ASN A 188 1.03 -22.85 -5.58
C ASN A 188 1.82 -21.52 -5.69
N LEU A 189 1.74 -20.64 -4.68
CA LEU A 189 2.31 -19.28 -4.73
C LEU A 189 3.36 -19.03 -3.64
N THR A 190 3.93 -20.10 -3.08
CA THR A 190 4.92 -20.02 -1.99
C THR A 190 6.18 -19.21 -2.34
N PHE A 191 6.46 -18.94 -3.61
CA PHE A 191 7.52 -18.02 -3.99
C PHE A 191 7.29 -16.60 -3.46
N LEU A 192 6.02 -16.18 -3.27
CA LEU A 192 5.66 -14.88 -2.75
C LEU A 192 6.16 -14.65 -1.32
N TYR A 193 6.42 -15.71 -0.53
CA TYR A 193 7.06 -15.55 0.80
C TYR A 193 8.43 -14.87 0.73
N ARG A 194 9.13 -14.98 -0.40
CA ARG A 194 10.44 -14.39 -0.62
C ARG A 194 10.35 -12.97 -1.17
N ALA A 195 9.15 -12.48 -1.50
CA ALA A 195 8.96 -11.11 -1.92
C ALA A 195 9.25 -10.15 -0.75
N PRO A 196 10.16 -9.18 -0.92
CA PRO A 196 10.38 -8.11 0.04
C PRO A 196 9.11 -7.33 0.29
N LYS A 197 8.87 -7.07 1.57
CA LYS A 197 7.71 -6.32 2.04
C LYS A 197 8.18 -5.01 2.65
N ILE A 198 7.64 -3.91 2.16
CA ILE A 198 7.77 -2.62 2.82
C ILE A 198 6.56 -2.43 3.71
N GLN A 199 6.73 -2.61 5.01
CA GLN A 199 5.70 -2.32 6.00
C GLN A 199 5.73 -0.82 6.35
N LEU A 200 4.65 -0.11 6.04
CA LEU A 200 4.51 1.31 6.36
C LEU A 200 4.25 1.50 7.85
N LYS A 201 5.30 1.91 8.54
CA LYS A 201 5.27 2.39 9.92
C LYS A 201 4.76 3.84 9.99
N PRO A 202 4.44 4.35 11.20
CA PRO A 202 4.17 5.77 11.39
C PRO A 202 5.21 6.67 10.71
N LEU A 203 4.75 7.80 10.18
CA LEU A 203 5.59 8.84 9.62
C LEU A 203 6.49 9.44 10.70
N ASN A 204 7.58 10.06 10.25
CA ASN A 204 8.46 10.79 11.15
C ASN A 204 7.72 12.01 11.73
N ASN A 205 7.56 12.06 13.06
CA ASN A 205 6.80 13.12 13.72
C ASN A 205 7.39 14.52 13.47
N ARG A 206 8.72 14.63 13.36
CA ARG A 206 9.40 15.90 13.03
C ARG A 206 9.09 16.36 11.61
N ALA A 207 8.92 15.44 10.66
CA ALA A 207 8.51 15.77 9.30
C ALA A 207 7.07 16.32 9.26
N ILE A 208 6.15 15.71 10.02
CA ILE A 208 4.77 16.21 10.19
C ILE A 208 4.77 17.61 10.82
N MET A 209 5.48 17.77 11.95
CA MET A 209 5.61 19.06 12.64
C MET A 209 6.12 20.15 11.68
N ASN A 210 7.16 19.87 10.90
CA ASN A 210 7.70 20.82 9.93
C ASN A 210 6.68 21.17 8.83
N LYS A 211 5.88 20.21 8.37
CA LYS A 211 4.81 20.46 7.39
C LYS A 211 3.73 21.37 7.96
N TYR A 212 3.19 21.06 9.15
CA TYR A 212 2.20 21.93 9.79
C TYR A 212 2.74 23.33 10.07
N LYS A 213 3.96 23.44 10.59
CA LYS A 213 4.65 24.71 10.81
C LYS A 213 4.68 25.56 9.53
N THR A 214 5.03 24.94 8.40
CA THR A 214 5.17 25.64 7.12
C THR A 214 3.82 26.04 6.54
N ILE A 215 2.84 25.14 6.56
CA ILE A 215 1.51 25.34 5.96
C ILE A 215 0.72 26.41 6.73
N PHE A 216 0.67 26.29 8.06
CA PHE A 216 -0.11 27.20 8.92
C PHE A 216 0.67 28.43 9.37
N LYS A 217 1.99 28.47 9.14
CA LYS A 217 2.88 29.56 9.60
C LYS A 217 2.80 29.80 11.12
N ILE A 218 2.73 28.70 11.87
CA ILE A 218 2.62 28.67 13.33
C ILE A 218 3.97 28.42 14.00
N GLU A 219 4.02 28.58 15.32
CA GLU A 219 5.22 28.28 16.10
C GLU A 219 5.48 26.77 16.23
N SER A 220 6.74 26.42 16.50
CA SER A 220 7.16 25.02 16.63
C SER A 220 6.38 24.26 17.72
N GLU A 221 6.01 24.93 18.81
CA GLU A 221 5.26 24.31 19.92
C GLU A 221 3.84 23.89 19.49
N GLN A 222 3.11 24.78 18.81
CA GLN A 222 1.78 24.47 18.29
C GLN A 222 1.85 23.36 17.23
N ALA A 223 2.83 23.44 16.31
CA ALA A 223 3.02 22.40 15.30
C ALA A 223 3.40 21.04 15.92
N ALA A 224 4.10 21.02 17.06
CA ALA A 224 4.43 19.79 17.78
C ALA A 224 3.18 19.16 18.39
N LYS A 225 2.31 19.95 19.04
CA LYS A 225 1.01 19.48 19.57
C LYS A 225 0.14 18.87 18.48
N MET A 226 0.02 19.56 17.34
CA MET A 226 -0.70 19.02 16.18
C MET A 226 -0.08 17.72 15.66
N ALA A 227 1.25 17.64 15.58
CA ALA A 227 1.92 16.43 15.12
C ALA A 227 1.68 15.23 16.06
N GLU A 228 1.72 15.46 17.38
CA GLU A 228 1.44 14.43 18.40
C GLU A 228 0.02 13.83 18.26
N LEU A 229 -0.98 14.67 17.98
CA LEU A 229 -2.36 14.23 17.74
C LEU A 229 -2.48 13.26 16.56
N THR A 230 -1.54 13.28 15.61
CA THR A 230 -1.56 12.36 14.46
C THR A 230 -0.97 10.99 14.80
N LYS A 231 -0.15 10.87 15.85
CA LYS A 231 0.73 9.70 16.11
C LYS A 231 1.52 9.23 14.88
N GLY A 232 1.85 10.13 13.94
CA GLY A 232 2.52 9.77 12.69
C GLY A 232 1.62 9.10 11.65
N TYR A 233 0.31 9.03 11.86
CA TYR A 233 -0.63 8.39 10.96
C TYR A 233 -0.98 9.31 9.78
N PRO A 234 -0.69 8.95 8.51
CA PRO A 234 -0.86 9.86 7.37
C PRO A 234 -2.27 10.36 7.14
N PHE A 235 -3.28 9.50 7.36
CA PHE A 235 -4.67 9.92 7.20
C PHE A 235 -5.06 10.94 8.28
N ALA A 236 -4.71 10.69 9.54
CA ALA A 236 -4.87 11.67 10.62
C ALA A 236 -4.18 12.99 10.32
N PHE A 237 -2.96 12.95 9.76
CA PHE A 237 -2.27 14.16 9.32
C PHE A 237 -3.09 14.97 8.31
N GLN A 238 -3.68 14.30 7.32
CA GLN A 238 -4.52 14.96 6.31
C GLN A 238 -5.83 15.48 6.92
N VAL A 239 -6.51 14.72 7.77
CA VAL A 239 -7.78 15.13 8.40
C VAL A 239 -7.57 16.32 9.31
N LEU A 240 -6.66 16.23 10.28
CA LEU A 240 -6.40 17.31 11.23
C LEU A 240 -6.00 18.60 10.49
N GLY A 241 -5.13 18.47 9.48
CA GLY A 241 -4.74 19.61 8.64
C GLY A 241 -5.91 20.20 7.85
N TYR A 242 -6.73 19.35 7.22
CA TYR A 242 -7.88 19.79 6.45
C TYR A 242 -8.89 20.57 7.30
N LEU A 243 -9.23 20.04 8.47
CA LEU A 243 -10.17 20.67 9.40
C LEU A 243 -9.60 21.97 9.97
N THR A 244 -8.37 21.94 10.48
CA THR A 244 -7.68 23.13 11.00
C THR A 244 -7.64 24.26 9.95
N TRP A 245 -7.40 23.93 8.68
CA TRP A 245 -7.41 24.91 7.59
C TRP A 245 -8.79 25.55 7.36
N ASN A 246 -9.86 24.75 7.47
CA ASN A 246 -11.23 25.27 7.31
C ASN A 246 -11.67 26.10 8.52
N HIS A 247 -11.03 25.91 9.68
CA HIS A 247 -11.26 26.66 10.92
C HIS A 247 -10.19 27.74 11.16
N GLU A 248 -9.69 28.36 10.08
CA GLU A 248 -8.77 29.52 10.14
C GLU A 248 -7.47 29.29 10.94
N GLY A 249 -7.04 28.03 11.08
CA GLY A 249 -5.83 27.66 11.80
C GLY A 249 -6.05 27.20 13.25
N ASP A 250 -7.29 27.21 13.75
CA ASP A 250 -7.63 26.74 15.09
C ASP A 250 -7.83 25.20 15.11
N TYR A 251 -6.78 24.48 15.49
CA TYR A 251 -6.83 23.01 15.59
C TYR A 251 -7.53 22.53 16.86
N GLU A 252 -7.68 23.38 17.89
CA GLU A 252 -8.33 22.98 19.15
C GLU A 252 -9.85 22.96 18.98
N ALA A 253 -10.38 23.86 18.15
CA ALA A 253 -11.80 23.91 17.79
C ALA A 253 -12.29 22.72 16.95
N VAL A 254 -11.40 21.88 16.40
CA VAL A 254 -11.75 20.80 15.47
C VAL A 254 -11.51 19.39 16.02
N ILE A 255 -11.16 19.25 17.29
CA ILE A 255 -10.81 17.94 17.88
C ILE A 255 -11.99 16.95 17.81
N ASP A 256 -13.20 17.39 18.17
CA ASP A 256 -14.39 16.54 18.13
C ASP A 256 -14.69 16.08 16.70
N GLU A 257 -14.61 16.99 15.72
CA GLU A 257 -14.81 16.65 14.30
C GLU A 257 -13.68 15.74 13.79
N TYR A 258 -12.44 15.96 14.21
CA TYR A 258 -11.30 15.13 13.87
C TYR A 258 -11.49 13.69 14.35
N GLU A 259 -11.92 13.49 15.59
CA GLU A 259 -12.23 12.17 16.14
C GLU A 259 -13.35 11.48 15.35
N GLN A 260 -14.45 12.20 15.09
CA GLN A 260 -15.56 11.67 14.29
C GLN A 260 -15.10 11.23 12.90
N TYR A 261 -14.26 12.03 12.22
CA TYR A 261 -13.70 11.66 10.92
C TYR A 261 -12.84 10.40 10.97
N LEU A 262 -11.99 10.25 12.00
CA LEU A 262 -11.19 9.04 12.15
C LEU A 262 -12.07 7.81 12.39
N SER A 263 -13.09 7.98 13.22
CA SER A 263 -14.08 6.96 13.55
C SER A 263 -14.78 6.44 12.29
N GLU A 264 -15.50 7.32 11.59
CA GLU A 264 -16.38 6.97 10.46
C GLU A 264 -15.61 6.43 9.25
N PHE A 265 -14.47 7.05 8.90
CA PHE A 265 -13.78 6.75 7.64
C PHE A 265 -12.75 5.62 7.76
N VAL A 266 -12.29 5.29 8.97
CA VAL A 266 -11.22 4.32 9.17
C VAL A 266 -11.53 3.33 10.30
N TYR A 267 -11.86 3.80 11.50
CA TYR A 267 -11.87 2.94 12.68
C TYR A 267 -13.03 1.96 12.68
N ASP A 268 -14.22 2.37 12.25
CA ASP A 268 -15.35 1.48 12.03
C ASP A 268 -15.00 0.31 11.11
N LYS A 269 -14.28 0.60 10.04
CA LYS A 269 -13.84 -0.43 9.10
C LYS A 269 -12.83 -1.37 9.76
N ILE A 270 -11.81 -0.85 10.44
CA ILE A 270 -10.80 -1.65 11.15
C ILE A 270 -11.47 -2.54 12.21
N TRP A 271 -12.36 -1.97 13.02
CA TRP A 271 -13.07 -2.66 14.09
C TRP A 271 -13.97 -3.77 13.55
N SER A 272 -14.69 -3.50 12.45
CA SER A 272 -15.56 -4.48 11.79
C SER A 272 -14.80 -5.74 11.34
N GLU A 273 -13.52 -5.60 10.99
CA GLU A 273 -12.64 -6.68 10.51
C GLU A 273 -11.91 -7.43 11.64
N LEU A 274 -12.01 -6.96 12.88
CA LEU A 274 -11.45 -7.68 14.03
C LEU A 274 -12.39 -8.80 14.47
N SER A 275 -11.81 -9.97 14.73
CA SER A 275 -12.54 -11.07 15.38
C SER A 275 -13.00 -10.67 16.78
N GLN A 276 -14.04 -11.33 17.31
CA GLN A 276 -14.52 -11.05 18.66
C GLN A 276 -13.41 -11.13 19.72
N LYS A 277 -12.51 -12.11 19.60
CA LYS A 277 -11.37 -12.24 20.52
C LYS A 277 -10.30 -11.15 20.31
N ASP A 278 -10.08 -10.68 19.07
CA ASP A 278 -9.22 -9.52 18.83
C ASP A 278 -9.78 -8.26 19.49
N ARG A 279 -11.11 -8.06 19.44
CA ARG A 279 -11.79 -6.93 20.10
C ARG A 279 -11.65 -6.98 21.62
N ILE A 280 -11.83 -8.16 22.23
CA ILE A 280 -11.62 -8.36 23.68
C ILE A 280 -10.17 -8.00 24.06
N VAL A 281 -9.20 -8.45 23.28
CA VAL A 281 -7.78 -8.14 23.52
C VAL A 281 -7.49 -6.65 23.34
N ALA A 282 -8.02 -6.03 22.28
CA ALA A 282 -7.89 -4.59 22.05
C ALA A 282 -8.49 -3.77 23.20
N ARG A 283 -9.67 -4.15 23.68
CA ARG A 283 -10.31 -3.53 24.85
C ARG A 283 -9.45 -3.65 26.11
N GLY A 284 -8.93 -4.85 26.40
CA GLY A 284 -8.03 -5.04 27.54
C GLY A 284 -6.74 -4.23 27.44
N ILE A 285 -6.29 -3.87 26.23
CA ILE A 285 -5.16 -2.96 26.02
C ILE A 285 -5.59 -1.51 26.26
N ALA A 286 -6.76 -1.10 25.78
CA ALA A 286 -7.29 0.26 25.95
C ALA A 286 -7.60 0.60 27.42
N GLU A 287 -8.07 -0.38 28.20
CA GLU A 287 -8.39 -0.21 29.63
C GLU A 287 -7.16 -0.12 30.54
N ILE A 288 -5.95 -0.42 30.05
CA ILE A 288 -4.73 -0.47 30.87
C ILE A 288 -3.76 0.63 30.46
N ASP A 289 -3.68 1.64 31.34
CA ASP A 289 -2.72 2.72 31.21
C ASP A 289 -1.27 2.20 31.13
N GLY A 290 -0.50 2.78 30.22
CA GLY A 290 0.92 2.49 30.07
C GLY A 290 1.24 1.18 29.34
N GLY A 291 0.26 0.37 28.93
CA GLY A 291 0.42 -0.68 27.92
C GLY A 291 1.24 -1.90 28.34
N LYS A 292 1.38 -2.16 29.65
CA LYS A 292 2.22 -3.26 30.16
C LYS A 292 1.54 -4.61 29.94
N ILE A 293 2.19 -5.51 29.20
CA ILE A 293 1.63 -6.82 28.80
C ILE A 293 1.23 -7.69 29.99
N LYS A 294 1.93 -7.56 31.13
CA LYS A 294 1.59 -8.30 32.35
C LYS A 294 0.20 -7.89 32.85
N ASP A 295 -0.02 -6.59 33.00
CA ASP A 295 -1.22 -6.03 33.61
C ASP A 295 -2.43 -6.24 32.68
N ILE A 296 -2.24 -6.10 31.36
CA ILE A 296 -3.25 -6.44 30.33
C ILE A 296 -3.70 -7.90 30.44
N ARG A 297 -2.77 -8.84 30.58
CA ARG A 297 -3.08 -10.27 30.69
C ARG A 297 -3.83 -10.58 31.99
N GLU A 298 -3.40 -9.99 33.11
CA GLU A 298 -4.08 -10.14 34.40
C GLU A 298 -5.51 -9.62 34.33
N ARG A 299 -5.73 -8.46 33.70
CA ARG A 299 -7.05 -7.88 33.47
C ARG A 299 -7.96 -8.77 32.62
N LEU A 300 -7.40 -9.40 31.59
CA LEU A 300 -8.12 -10.28 30.67
C LEU A 300 -8.27 -11.72 31.17
N GLY A 301 -7.57 -12.10 32.26
CA GLY A 301 -7.49 -13.49 32.70
C GLY A 301 -6.83 -14.42 31.67
N MET A 302 -5.95 -13.89 30.81
CA MET A 302 -5.32 -14.64 29.72
C MET A 302 -3.90 -15.07 30.06
N GLU A 303 -3.59 -16.34 29.77
CA GLU A 303 -2.23 -16.83 29.83
C GLU A 303 -1.36 -16.29 28.68
N THR A 304 -0.04 -16.30 28.87
CA THR A 304 0.90 -15.77 27.87
C THR A 304 0.74 -16.43 26.49
N ASN A 305 0.53 -17.75 26.47
CA ASN A 305 0.35 -18.51 25.23
C ASN A 305 -0.99 -18.23 24.54
N GLU A 306 -2.01 -17.84 25.30
CA GLU A 306 -3.31 -17.43 24.77
C GLU A 306 -3.26 -16.01 24.21
N PHE A 307 -2.64 -15.07 24.92
CA PHE A 307 -2.57 -13.65 24.51
C PHE A 307 -1.65 -13.42 23.30
N ASN A 308 -0.51 -14.12 23.23
CA ASN A 308 0.54 -13.85 22.25
C ASN A 308 0.08 -13.94 20.77
N PRO A 309 -0.73 -14.91 20.34
CA PRO A 309 -1.28 -14.95 18.98
C PRO A 309 -2.05 -13.68 18.61
N TYR A 310 -2.94 -13.18 19.48
CA TYR A 310 -3.72 -11.97 19.23
C TYR A 310 -2.83 -10.73 19.19
N ARG A 311 -1.90 -10.59 20.15
CA ARG A 311 -0.90 -9.52 20.14
C ARG A 311 -0.11 -9.50 18.82
N LYS A 312 0.43 -10.65 18.40
CA LYS A 312 1.21 -10.75 17.16
C LYS A 312 0.36 -10.39 15.94
N ARG A 313 -0.90 -10.83 15.88
CA ARG A 313 -1.81 -10.52 14.78
C ARG A 313 -2.15 -9.03 14.72
N LEU A 314 -2.48 -8.40 15.84
CA LEU A 314 -2.78 -6.97 15.91
C LEU A 314 -1.54 -6.10 15.57
N ILE A 315 -0.33 -6.52 15.95
CA ILE A 315 0.92 -5.88 15.51
C ILE A 315 1.11 -6.01 14.00
N LYS A 316 0.89 -7.21 13.44
CA LYS A 316 1.00 -7.48 12.00
C LYS A 316 -0.01 -6.66 11.18
N LYS A 317 -1.25 -6.51 11.68
CA LYS A 317 -2.28 -5.60 11.13
C LYS A 317 -1.87 -4.11 11.21
N GLY A 318 -0.84 -3.78 11.98
CA GLY A 318 -0.37 -2.41 12.19
C GLY A 318 -1.22 -1.59 13.14
N ILE A 319 -2.11 -2.23 13.92
CA ILE A 319 -2.97 -1.59 14.94
C ILE A 319 -2.18 -1.38 16.24
N LEU A 320 -1.25 -2.29 16.54
CA LEU A 320 -0.41 -2.23 17.73
C LEU A 320 1.07 -2.09 17.39
N SER A 321 1.81 -1.40 18.25
CA SER A 321 3.26 -1.40 18.31
C SER A 321 3.73 -2.27 19.46
N GLY A 322 4.69 -3.15 19.20
CA GLY A 322 5.36 -3.98 20.19
C GLY A 322 6.87 -3.75 20.25
N GLU A 323 7.34 -2.58 19.84
CA GLU A 323 8.77 -2.25 19.75
C GLU A 323 9.45 -2.21 21.14
N MET A 324 8.72 -1.81 22.18
CA MET A 324 9.21 -1.83 23.55
C MET A 324 8.96 -3.20 24.21
N ARG A 325 10.04 -3.83 24.71
CA ARG A 325 9.96 -5.15 25.36
C ARG A 325 9.04 -5.11 26.58
N GLY A 326 8.02 -5.96 26.60
CA GLY A 326 7.07 -6.07 27.71
C GLY A 326 5.88 -5.13 27.63
N TYR A 327 5.80 -4.31 26.57
CA TYR A 327 4.75 -3.31 26.38
C TYR A 327 4.10 -3.43 25.00
N VAL A 328 2.89 -2.89 24.89
CA VAL A 328 2.13 -2.80 23.64
C VAL A 328 1.26 -1.54 23.66
N TYR A 329 1.19 -0.84 22.53
CA TYR A 329 0.45 0.43 22.40
C TYR A 329 -0.29 0.48 21.07
N PHE A 330 -1.41 1.20 21.02
CA PHE A 330 -2.04 1.53 19.74
C PHE A 330 -1.17 2.48 18.92
N THR A 331 -1.04 2.18 17.63
CA THR A 331 -0.34 3.02 16.65
C THR A 331 -1.23 4.13 16.10
N LEU A 332 -2.54 3.94 16.17
CA LEU A 332 -3.55 4.84 15.65
C LEU A 332 -3.92 5.89 16.72
N PRO A 333 -4.07 7.17 16.35
CA PRO A 333 -4.47 8.23 17.28
C PRO A 333 -5.91 8.04 17.77
N LEU A 334 -6.17 8.26 19.06
CA LEU A 334 -7.52 8.15 19.67
C LEU A 334 -8.20 6.77 19.51
N PHE A 335 -7.46 5.73 19.09
CA PHE A 335 -8.06 4.42 18.85
C PHE A 335 -8.36 3.65 20.14
N ASP A 336 -7.63 3.94 21.21
CA ASP A 336 -7.95 3.54 22.58
C ASP A 336 -9.33 4.06 23.02
N GLU A 337 -9.59 5.34 22.82
CA GLU A 337 -10.87 5.99 23.12
C GLU A 337 -12.00 5.36 22.29
N TYR A 338 -11.81 5.28 20.97
CA TYR A 338 -12.74 4.61 20.06
C TYR A 338 -13.07 3.17 20.51
N VAL A 339 -12.05 2.41 20.91
CA VAL A 339 -12.24 1.03 21.38
C VAL A 339 -13.12 1.02 22.63
N ILE A 340 -12.89 1.90 23.60
CA ILE A 340 -13.67 1.94 24.85
C ILE A 340 -15.15 2.23 24.57
N GLU A 341 -15.44 3.15 23.64
CA GLU A 341 -16.81 3.55 23.31
C GLU A 341 -17.59 2.50 22.50
N ASN A 342 -16.90 1.69 21.70
CA ASN A 342 -17.49 0.73 20.75
C ASN A 342 -17.35 -0.75 21.18
N SER A 343 -17.04 -0.98 22.48
CA SER A 343 -16.69 -2.26 23.09
C SER A 343 -17.82 -3.03 23.78
#